data_AF-A0A6A2G2V6-F1
#
_entry.id   AF-A0A6A2G2V6-F1
#
_cell.length_a   1.000
_cell.length_b   1.000
_cell.length_c   1.000
_cell.angle_alpha   90.00
_cell.angle_beta   90.00
_cell.angle_gamma   90.00
#
_symmetry.space_group_name_H-M   'P 1'
#
loop_
_entity.id
_entity.type
_entity.pdbx_description
1 polymer ?
#
loop_
_entity_poly.entity_id
_entity_poly.type
_entity_poly.pdbx_seq_one_letter_code
_entity_poly.pdbx_strand_id
1 'polypeptide(L)'
;MNIGEIPAVGPSREKTEKMMKFFPLFMNFYNVWMDSISDFSNISLEAMNRMHDKTANIGYEISPEKNKEIYNIWIETYSDTFKEFLGTGHFARDMGKITSLLIDAQKYNREMLEENLLKPMNLPTSTDIDEVNRELYSLKKTVRELTRKINELSQEK
;
A
#
# COMPACT_ATOMS: atom_id res chain seq x y z
N MET A 1 12.92 -26.57 2.30
CA MET A 1 12.80 -26.42 3.77
C MET A 1 12.45 -24.96 4.01
N ASN A 2 11.21 -24.68 4.45
CA ASN A 2 10.70 -23.32 4.61
C ASN A 2 11.22 -22.77 5.95
N ILE A 3 12.08 -21.75 5.90
CA ILE A 3 12.78 -21.22 7.10
C ILE A 3 11.78 -20.57 8.08
N GLY A 4 10.56 -20.24 7.64
CA GLY A 4 9.48 -19.69 8.46
C GLY A 4 8.68 -20.71 9.30
N GLU A 5 8.93 -22.01 9.18
CA GLU A 5 8.16 -23.06 9.87
C GLU A 5 8.91 -23.71 11.05
N ILE A 6 10.14 -23.26 11.35
CA ILE A 6 10.91 -23.79 12.49
C ILE A 6 10.38 -23.13 13.78
N PRO A 7 9.74 -23.88 14.69
CA PRO A 7 9.17 -23.30 15.90
C PRO A 7 10.27 -22.75 16.80
N ALA A 8 10.10 -21.51 17.25
CA ALA A 8 11.01 -20.93 18.23
C ALA A 8 10.84 -21.61 19.59
N VAL A 9 11.95 -21.89 20.28
CA VAL A 9 11.96 -22.57 21.58
C VAL A 9 12.51 -21.66 22.68
N GLY A 10 12.00 -21.81 23.89
CA GLY A 10 12.46 -21.08 25.07
C GLY A 10 11.76 -19.74 25.34
N PRO A 11 12.25 -18.95 26.33
CA PRO A 11 11.60 -17.72 26.81
C PRO A 11 11.43 -16.62 25.76
N SER A 12 12.24 -16.64 24.69
CA SER A 12 12.18 -15.66 23.60
C SER A 12 11.23 -16.07 22.47
N ARG A 13 10.51 -17.20 22.60
CA ARG A 13 9.68 -17.78 21.55
C ARG A 13 8.74 -16.75 20.89
N GLU A 14 7.93 -16.05 21.67
CA GLU A 14 6.95 -15.09 21.15
C GLU A 14 7.62 -13.99 20.31
N LYS A 15 8.73 -13.43 20.81
CA LYS A 15 9.50 -12.40 20.11
C LYS A 15 10.08 -12.92 18.80
N THR A 16 10.61 -14.14 18.81
CA THR A 16 11.15 -14.79 17.61
C THR A 16 10.06 -15.11 16.60
N GLU A 17 8.91 -15.64 17.02
CA GLU A 17 7.75 -15.91 16.15
C GLU A 17 7.22 -14.63 15.50
N LYS A 18 7.11 -13.53 16.25
CA LYS A 18 6.75 -12.22 15.71
C LYS A 18 7.76 -11.75 14.67
N MET A 19 9.06 -11.79 14.98
CA MET A 19 10.12 -11.40 14.05
C MET A 19 10.11 -12.21 12.75
N MET A 20 9.81 -13.52 12.83
CA MET A 20 9.73 -14.40 11.67
C MET A 20 8.60 -14.03 10.71
N LYS A 21 7.56 -13.29 11.13
CA LYS A 21 6.48 -12.80 10.24
C LYS A 21 6.97 -11.84 9.16
N PHE A 22 8.13 -11.19 9.36
CA PHE A 22 8.71 -10.30 8.34
C PHE A 22 9.02 -11.03 7.03
N PHE A 23 9.57 -12.24 7.13
CA PHE A 23 10.03 -12.98 5.96
C PHE A 23 8.91 -13.29 4.95
N PRO A 24 7.76 -13.88 5.33
CA PRO A 24 6.67 -14.11 4.40
C PRO A 24 6.05 -12.80 3.89
N LEU A 25 5.94 -11.74 4.70
CA LEU A 25 5.47 -10.43 4.24
C LEU A 25 6.38 -9.88 3.12
N PHE A 26 7.69 -9.93 3.33
CA PHE A 26 8.68 -9.49 2.35
C PHE A 26 8.63 -10.33 1.07
N MET A 27 8.65 -11.66 1.20
CA MET A 27 8.63 -12.56 0.03
C MET A 27 7.35 -12.41 -0.79
N ASN A 28 6.20 -12.29 -0.13
CA ASN A 28 4.93 -12.08 -0.83
C ASN A 28 4.91 -10.74 -1.57
N PHE A 29 5.39 -9.67 -0.93
CA PHE A 29 5.51 -8.36 -1.57
C PHE A 29 6.45 -8.42 -2.78
N TYR A 30 7.63 -9.01 -2.61
CA TYR A 30 8.62 -9.17 -3.69
C TYR A 30 8.03 -9.91 -4.89
N ASN A 31 7.34 -11.03 -4.66
CA ASN A 31 6.74 -11.81 -5.75
C ASN A 31 5.69 -11.00 -6.53
N VAL A 32 4.72 -10.39 -5.84
CA VAL A 32 3.68 -9.59 -6.52
C VAL A 32 4.28 -8.37 -7.24
N TRP A 33 5.33 -7.78 -6.67
CA TRP A 33 6.06 -6.68 -7.28
C TRP A 33 6.79 -7.10 -8.55
N MET A 34 7.48 -8.25 -8.53
CA MET A 34 8.16 -8.80 -9.70
C MET A 34 7.19 -9.19 -10.80
N ASP A 35 6.04 -9.80 -10.45
CA ASP A 35 4.97 -10.10 -11.40
C ASP A 35 4.46 -8.81 -12.07
N SER A 36 4.22 -7.77 -11.28
CA SER A 36 3.80 -6.46 -11.81
C SER A 36 4.84 -5.85 -12.76
N ILE A 37 6.13 -5.91 -12.43
CA ILE A 37 7.22 -5.45 -13.31
C ILE A 37 7.23 -6.23 -14.63
N SER A 38 7.02 -7.55 -14.56
CA SER A 38 6.95 -8.40 -15.74
C SER A 38 5.78 -7.99 -16.64
N ASP A 39 4.61 -7.73 -16.07
CA ASP A 39 3.45 -7.27 -16.83
C ASP A 39 3.69 -5.92 -17.51
N PHE A 40 4.26 -4.96 -16.78
CA PHE A 40 4.65 -3.66 -17.35
C PHE A 40 5.64 -3.82 -18.51
N SER A 41 6.59 -4.75 -18.39
CA SER A 41 7.57 -5.03 -19.44
C SER A 41 6.89 -5.63 -20.68
N ASN A 42 5.96 -6.57 -20.48
CA ASN A 42 5.19 -7.18 -21.56
C ASN A 42 4.32 -6.15 -22.30
N ILE A 43 3.63 -5.28 -21.57
CA ILE A 43 2.81 -4.22 -22.16
C ILE A 43 3.66 -3.18 -22.89
N SER A 44 4.85 -2.87 -22.39
CA SER A 44 5.78 -1.97 -23.09
C SER A 44 6.26 -2.57 -24.42
N LEU A 45 6.51 -3.89 -24.45
CA LEU A 45 6.86 -4.62 -25.67
C LEU A 45 5.67 -4.67 -26.64
N GLU A 46 4.47 -4.88 -26.14
CA GLU A 46 3.26 -4.84 -26.96
C GLU A 46 3.04 -3.46 -27.60
N ALA A 47 3.18 -2.38 -26.81
CA ALA A 47 3.08 -1.01 -27.32
C ALA A 47 4.14 -0.72 -28.40
N MET A 48 5.36 -1.22 -28.21
CA MET A 48 6.44 -1.11 -29.19
C MET A 48 6.10 -1.84 -30.49
N ASN A 49 5.58 -3.07 -30.42
CA ASN A 49 5.17 -3.84 -31.60
C ASN A 49 4.02 -3.15 -32.35
N ARG A 50 2.99 -2.69 -31.63
CA ARG A 50 1.88 -1.93 -32.22
C ARG A 50 2.36 -0.63 -32.90
N MET A 51 3.34 0.05 -32.31
CA MET A 51 3.94 1.26 -32.88
C MET A 51 4.74 0.95 -34.16
N HIS A 52 5.49 -0.16 -34.15
CA HIS A 52 6.23 -0.64 -35.32
C HIS A 52 5.27 -0.93 -36.49
N ASP A 53 4.18 -1.65 -36.25
CA ASP A 53 3.17 -1.96 -37.28
C ASP A 53 2.54 -0.71 -37.88
N LYS A 54 2.20 0.29 -37.05
CA LYS A 54 1.62 1.56 -37.51
C LYS A 54 2.60 2.45 -38.29
N THR A 55 3.90 2.32 -38.03
CA THR A 55 4.94 3.15 -38.66
C THR A 55 5.63 2.45 -39.84
N ALA A 56 5.36 1.16 -40.08
CA ALA A 56 5.99 0.34 -41.12
C ALA A 56 5.90 0.92 -42.55
N ASN A 57 4.86 1.71 -42.83
CA ASN A 57 4.64 2.33 -44.14
C ASN A 57 5.07 3.80 -44.21
N ILE A 58 5.56 4.37 -43.11
CA ILE A 58 6.09 5.74 -43.09
C ILE A 58 7.49 5.67 -43.68
N GLY A 59 7.64 6.15 -44.92
CA GLY A 59 8.94 6.10 -45.61
C GLY A 59 10.06 6.79 -44.81
N TYR A 60 11.28 6.26 -44.91
CA TYR A 60 12.48 6.63 -44.13
C TYR A 60 13.03 8.06 -44.31
N GLU A 61 12.30 8.93 -44.99
CA GLU A 61 12.74 10.29 -45.25
C GLU A 61 12.63 11.13 -43.97
N ILE A 62 13.71 11.81 -43.61
CA ILE A 62 13.76 12.63 -42.40
C ILE A 62 13.21 14.02 -42.75
N SER A 63 11.99 14.31 -42.29
CA SER A 63 11.42 15.67 -42.31
C SER A 63 10.80 16.03 -40.96
N PRO A 64 10.71 17.33 -40.60
CA PRO A 64 10.04 17.77 -39.38
C PRO A 64 8.60 17.25 -39.27
N GLU A 65 7.86 17.19 -40.38
CA GLU A 65 6.49 16.71 -40.45
C GLU A 65 6.40 15.20 -40.18
N LYS A 66 7.26 14.40 -40.80
CA LYS A 66 7.31 12.93 -40.60
C LYS A 66 7.75 12.58 -39.17
N ASN A 67 8.72 13.32 -38.61
CA ASN A 67 9.13 13.13 -37.22
C ASN A 67 7.98 13.42 -36.25
N LYS A 68 7.18 14.46 -36.52
CA LYS A 68 5.99 14.79 -35.72
C LYS A 68 4.91 13.71 -35.85
N GLU A 69 4.70 13.17 -37.04
CA GLU A 69 3.77 12.07 -37.30
C GLU A 69 4.15 10.81 -36.51
N ILE A 70 5.42 10.38 -36.58
CA ILE A 70 5.94 9.23 -35.83
C ILE A 70 5.79 9.45 -34.31
N TYR A 71 6.09 10.66 -33.82
CA TYR A 71 5.94 11.01 -32.41
C TYR A 71 4.48 10.90 -31.94
N ASN A 72 3.53 11.40 -32.73
CA ASN A 72 2.12 11.32 -32.40
C ASN A 72 1.65 9.85 -32.34
N ILE A 73 2.04 9.04 -33.34
CA ILE A 73 1.73 7.60 -33.36
C ILE A 73 2.32 6.89 -32.14
N TRP A 74 3.55 7.24 -31.75
CA TRP A 74 4.19 6.71 -30.55
C TRP A 74 3.38 7.04 -29.28
N ILE A 75 3.06 8.32 -29.05
CA ILE A 75 2.28 8.74 -27.87
C ILE A 75 0.90 8.07 -27.85
N GLU A 76 0.17 8.11 -28.96
CA GLU A 76 -1.18 7.53 -29.05
C GLU A 76 -1.15 6.03 -28.79
N THR A 77 -0.21 5.32 -29.42
CA THR A 77 -0.14 3.86 -29.30
C THR A 77 0.26 3.41 -27.91
N TYR A 78 1.23 4.07 -27.29
CA TYR A 78 1.60 3.78 -25.90
C TYR A 78 0.46 4.14 -24.95
N SER A 79 -0.16 5.31 -25.11
CA SER A 79 -1.28 5.74 -24.28
C SER A 79 -2.44 4.74 -24.34
N ASP A 80 -2.86 4.32 -25.53
CA ASP A 80 -3.96 3.39 -25.71
C ASP A 80 -3.65 2.00 -25.12
N THR A 81 -2.46 1.47 -25.41
CA THR A 81 -2.06 0.13 -24.92
C THR A 81 -1.96 0.10 -23.39
N PHE A 82 -1.41 1.14 -22.77
CA PHE A 82 -1.36 1.25 -21.32
C PHE A 82 -2.74 1.50 -20.71
N LYS A 83 -3.60 2.29 -21.36
CA LYS A 83 -4.98 2.51 -20.88
C LYS A 83 -5.80 1.23 -20.88
N GLU A 84 -5.65 0.39 -21.92
CA GLU A 84 -6.25 -0.95 -21.97
C GLU A 84 -5.76 -1.79 -20.79
N PHE A 85 -4.45 -1.87 -20.58
CA PHE A 85 -3.85 -2.63 -19.48
C PHE A 85 -4.30 -2.16 -18.09
N LEU A 86 -4.26 -0.85 -17.84
CA LEU A 86 -4.69 -0.26 -16.57
C LEU A 86 -6.18 -0.47 -16.30
N GLY A 87 -6.99 -0.60 -17.36
CA GLY A 87 -8.40 -0.95 -17.28
C GLY A 87 -8.67 -2.43 -16.99
N THR A 88 -7.64 -3.29 -17.00
CA THR A 88 -7.82 -4.72 -16.73
C THR A 88 -8.08 -4.98 -15.25
N GLY A 89 -8.93 -5.98 -14.97
CA GLY A 89 -9.10 -6.49 -13.61
C GLY A 89 -7.83 -7.12 -13.03
N HIS A 90 -6.88 -7.50 -13.89
CA HIS A 90 -5.57 -8.01 -13.50
C HIS A 90 -4.73 -6.93 -12.80
N PHE A 91 -4.55 -5.78 -13.43
CA PHE A 91 -3.82 -4.65 -12.83
C PHE A 91 -4.43 -4.22 -11.49
N ALA A 92 -5.76 -4.04 -11.44
CA ALA A 92 -6.45 -3.65 -10.21
C ALA A 92 -6.28 -4.67 -9.08
N ARG A 93 -6.27 -5.97 -9.41
CA ARG A 93 -6.05 -7.05 -8.44
C ARG A 93 -4.65 -6.98 -7.84
N ASP A 94 -3.62 -6.82 -8.66
CA ASP A 94 -2.24 -6.82 -8.16
C ASP A 94 -1.93 -5.55 -7.37
N MET A 95 -2.46 -4.40 -7.76
CA MET A 95 -2.40 -3.18 -6.93
C MET A 95 -3.13 -3.36 -5.58
N GLY A 96 -4.26 -4.06 -5.57
CA GLY A 96 -4.97 -4.42 -4.34
C GLY A 96 -4.14 -5.31 -3.40
N LYS A 97 -3.44 -6.31 -3.96
CA LYS A 97 -2.52 -7.16 -3.20
C LYS A 97 -1.35 -6.37 -2.64
N ILE A 98 -0.70 -5.54 -3.46
CA ILE A 98 0.41 -4.68 -3.03
C ILE A 98 -0.02 -3.77 -1.88
N THR A 99 -1.17 -3.11 -2.03
CA THR A 99 -1.70 -2.21 -0.99
C THR A 99 -1.97 -2.97 0.31
N SER A 100 -2.57 -4.15 0.23
CA SER A 100 -2.85 -4.99 1.40
C SER A 100 -1.55 -5.40 2.11
N LEU A 101 -0.54 -5.86 1.36
CA LEU A 101 0.77 -6.25 1.89
C LEU A 101 1.51 -5.06 2.53
N LEU A 102 1.41 -3.86 1.95
CA LEU A 102 1.98 -2.65 2.53
C LEU A 102 1.31 -2.27 3.85
N ILE A 103 -0.02 -2.38 3.94
CA ILE A 103 -0.76 -2.16 5.19
C ILE A 103 -0.33 -3.16 6.27
N ASP A 104 -0.20 -4.43 5.90
CA ASP A 104 0.23 -5.47 6.84
C ASP A 104 1.68 -5.25 7.29
N ALA A 105 2.58 -4.83 6.39
CA ALA A 105 3.94 -4.46 6.73
C ALA A 105 4.00 -3.22 7.65
N GLN A 106 3.15 -2.22 7.44
CA GLN A 106 3.04 -1.05 8.32
C GLN A 106 2.57 -1.43 9.71
N LYS A 107 1.55 -2.30 9.82
CA LYS A 107 1.08 -2.84 11.11
C LYS A 107 2.19 -3.60 11.83
N TYR A 108 2.87 -4.49 11.12
CA TYR A 108 4.01 -5.24 11.66
C TYR A 108 5.13 -4.30 12.14
N ASN A 109 5.49 -3.28 11.36
CA ASN A 109 6.52 -2.32 11.74
C ASN A 109 6.13 -1.53 13.01
N ARG A 110 4.86 -1.10 13.10
CA ARG A 110 4.32 -0.44 14.29
C ARG A 110 4.38 -1.35 15.52
N GLU A 111 3.89 -2.59 15.41
CA GLU A 111 3.93 -3.58 16.50
C GLU A 111 5.38 -3.79 16.97
N MET A 112 6.32 -3.98 16.03
CA MET A 112 7.73 -4.18 16.36
C MET A 112 8.38 -2.95 17.01
N LEU A 113 8.05 -1.74 16.55
CA LEU A 113 8.52 -0.49 17.15
C LEU A 113 8.00 -0.32 18.58
N GLU A 114 6.70 -0.55 18.78
CA GLU A 114 6.06 -0.43 20.08
C GLU A 114 6.64 -1.45 21.08
N GLU A 115 6.77 -2.72 20.68
CA GLU A 115 7.21 -3.79 21.56
C GLU A 115 8.71 -3.79 21.85
N ASN A 116 9.55 -3.45 20.87
CA ASN A 116 11.00 -3.60 21.01
C ASN A 116 11.74 -2.31 21.36
N LEU A 117 11.12 -1.14 21.17
CA LEU A 117 11.75 0.15 21.44
C LEU A 117 10.95 0.99 22.43
N LEU A 118 9.67 1.24 22.16
CA LEU A 118 8.88 2.18 22.97
C LEU A 118 8.57 1.63 24.37
N LYS A 119 7.97 0.44 24.46
CA LYS A 119 7.62 -0.18 25.75
C LYS A 119 8.84 -0.39 26.66
N PRO A 120 9.98 -0.94 26.19
CA PRO A 120 11.17 -1.10 27.04
C PRO A 120 11.75 0.22 27.56
N MET A 121 11.57 1.33 26.83
CA MET A 121 12.01 2.66 27.24
C MET A 121 10.96 3.43 28.06
N ASN A 122 9.82 2.79 28.40
CA ASN A 122 8.66 3.42 29.03
C ASN A 122 8.14 4.64 28.25
N LEU A 123 8.24 4.60 26.92
CA LEU A 123 7.72 5.65 26.05
C LEU A 123 6.28 5.31 25.63
N PRO A 124 5.38 6.31 25.57
CA PRO A 124 4.01 6.11 25.12
C PRO A 124 3.94 5.54 23.71
N THR A 125 3.08 4.55 23.51
CA THR A 125 2.79 3.97 22.18
C THR A 125 1.62 4.67 21.52
N SER A 126 1.42 4.42 20.21
CA SER A 126 0.24 4.98 19.53
C SER A 126 -1.05 4.40 20.10
N THR A 127 -1.02 3.13 20.53
CA THR A 127 -2.12 2.46 21.22
C THR A 127 -2.48 3.15 22.55
N ASP A 128 -1.47 3.47 23.37
CA ASP A 128 -1.70 4.14 24.67
C ASP A 128 -2.31 5.55 24.47
N ILE A 129 -1.82 6.29 23.47
CA ILE A 129 -2.34 7.61 23.12
C ILE A 129 -3.80 7.52 22.64
N ASP A 130 -4.13 6.52 21.83
CA ASP A 130 -5.49 6.29 21.34
C ASP A 130 -6.48 5.89 22.45
N GLU A 131 -6.01 5.15 23.45
CA GLU A 131 -6.80 4.82 24.65
C GLU A 131 -7.09 6.07 25.47
N VAL A 132 -6.06 6.85 25.81
CA VAL A 132 -6.21 8.12 26.54
C VAL A 132 -7.13 9.09 25.79
N ASN A 133 -7.02 9.17 24.46
CA ASN A 133 -7.89 10.01 23.64
C ASN A 133 -9.35 9.56 23.70
N ARG A 134 -9.62 8.25 23.69
CA ARG A 134 -10.97 7.70 23.82
C ARG A 134 -11.57 7.96 25.20
N GLU A 135 -10.78 7.77 26.26
CA GLU A 135 -11.21 8.08 27.62
C GLU A 135 -11.51 9.58 27.77
N LEU A 136 -10.61 10.44 27.27
CA LEU A 136 -10.80 11.88 27.28
C LEU A 136 -12.06 12.31 26.52
N TYR A 137 -12.35 11.67 25.37
CA TYR A 137 -13.56 11.91 24.62
C TYR A 137 -14.82 11.50 25.41
N SER A 138 -14.81 10.31 26.02
CA SER A 138 -15.91 9.82 26.87
C SER A 138 -16.17 10.73 28.07
N LEU A 139 -15.09 11.20 28.71
CA LEU A 139 -15.15 12.14 29.82
C LEU A 139 -15.78 13.46 29.38
N LYS A 140 -15.33 14.05 28.27
CA LYS A 140 -15.91 15.29 27.72
C LYS A 140 -17.41 15.13 27.43
N LYS A 141 -17.83 13.98 26.91
CA LYS A 141 -19.24 13.70 26.65
C LYS A 141 -20.04 13.64 27.95
N THR A 142 -19.55 12.91 28.95
CA THR A 142 -20.18 12.78 30.27
C THR A 142 -20.30 14.14 30.95
N VAL A 143 -19.25 14.97 30.91
CA VAL A 143 -19.26 16.33 31.46
C VAL A 143 -20.35 17.17 30.79
N ARG A 144 -20.46 17.15 29.45
CA ARG A 144 -21.51 17.89 28.73
C ARG A 144 -22.91 17.45 29.13
N GLU A 145 -23.15 16.14 29.25
CA GLU A 145 -24.45 15.60 29.67
C GLU A 145 -24.81 16.01 31.10
N LEU A 146 -23.85 15.94 32.02
CA LEU A 146 -24.04 16.39 33.40
C LEU A 146 -24.29 17.90 33.48
N THR A 147 -23.52 18.71 32.76
CA THR A 147 -23.74 20.16 32.68
C THR A 147 -25.14 20.48 32.13
N ARG A 148 -25.61 19.75 31.12
CA ARG A 148 -26.97 19.94 30.58
C ARG A 148 -28.03 19.62 31.63
N LYS A 149 -27.92 18.47 32.31
CA LYS A 149 -28.85 18.08 33.38
C LYS A 149 -28.89 19.08 34.53
N ILE A 150 -27.72 19.62 34.93
CA ILE A 150 -27.64 20.66 35.97
C ILE A 150 -28.39 21.90 35.53
N ASN A 151 -28.20 22.36 34.28
CA ASN A 151 -28.90 23.52 33.75
C ASN A 151 -30.41 23.32 33.68
N GLU A 152 -30.88 22.15 33.22
CA GLU A 152 -32.30 21.79 33.20
C GLU A 152 -32.91 21.85 34.62
N LEU A 153 -32.28 21.19 35.60
CA LEU A 153 -32.73 21.17 36.99
C LEU A 153 -32.70 22.54 37.69
N SER A 154 -31.79 23.44 37.27
CA SER A 154 -31.71 24.79 37.83
C SER A 154 -32.67 25.79 37.19
N GLN A 155 -33.34 25.43 36.09
CA GLN A 155 -34.42 26.22 35.47
C GLN A 155 -35.82 25.80 35.95
N GLU A 156 -35.95 24.63 36.61
CA GLU A 156 -37.21 24.14 37.18
C GLU A 156 -37.49 24.66 38.61
N LYS A 157 -36.59 25.47 39.18
CA LYS A 157 -36.75 26.16 40.48
C LYS A 157 -37.09 27.63 40.27
#